data_AF-A0A0D0DYX1-F1
#
_entry.id   AF-A0A0D0DYX1-F1
#
_cell.length_a   1.000
_cell.length_b   1.000
_cell.length_c   1.000
_cell.angle_alpha   90.00
_cell.angle_beta   90.00
_cell.angle_gamma   90.00
#
_symmetry.space_group_name_H-M   'P 1'
#
loop_
_entity.id
_entity.type
_entity.pdbx_description
1 polymer ?
#
loop_
_entity_poly.entity_id
_entity_poly.type
_entity_poly.pdbx_seq_one_letter_code
_entity_poly.pdbx_strand_id
1 'polypeptide(L)'
;SDWECVNDTCTIISDANNIQHLFSPEHQPALWCAILSFEELQTTWEEKHDSPKYSIYTEAIAGALRKIGKYYNKFDNKPVYVLALVLHPYYKLTYIKMAWG
;
A
#
# COMPACT_ATOMS: atom_id res chain seq x y z
N SER A 1 -10.21 -18.48 -19.69
CA SER A 1 -9.06 -19.35 -20.01
C SER A 1 -8.00 -19.24 -18.91
N ASP A 2 -7.27 -20.30 -18.58
CA ASP A 2 -6.26 -20.29 -17.48
C ASP A 2 -5.26 -19.13 -17.55
N TRP A 3 -4.94 -18.67 -18.76
CA TRP A 3 -4.09 -17.50 -18.99
C TRP A 3 -4.66 -16.17 -18.47
N GLU A 4 -5.98 -16.00 -18.48
CA GLU A 4 -6.62 -14.81 -17.90
C GLU A 4 -6.46 -14.83 -16.38
N CYS A 5 -6.57 -16.01 -15.78
CA CYS A 5 -6.37 -16.17 -14.34
C CYS A 5 -4.93 -15.84 -13.93
N VAL A 6 -3.96 -16.33 -14.70
CA VAL A 6 -2.54 -15.98 -14.53
C VAL A 6 -2.33 -14.48 -14.69
N ASN A 7 -2.90 -13.87 -15.72
CA ASN A 7 -2.73 -12.43 -15.97
C ASN A 7 -3.33 -11.55 -14.86
N ASP A 8 -4.51 -11.90 -14.36
CA ASP A 8 -5.13 -11.20 -13.24
C ASP A 8 -4.31 -11.36 -11.96
N THR A 9 -3.79 -12.57 -11.70
CA THR A 9 -2.89 -12.84 -10.58
C THR A 9 -1.61 -12.00 -10.68
N CYS A 10 -0.98 -11.95 -11.87
CA CYS A 10 0.17 -11.07 -12.12
C CYS A 10 -0.18 -9.60 -11.87
N THR A 11 -1.37 -9.17 -12.26
CA THR A 11 -1.84 -7.80 -12.05
C THR A 11 -2.00 -7.49 -10.56
N ILE A 12 -2.55 -8.41 -9.75
CA ILE A 12 -2.69 -8.23 -8.29
C ILE A 12 -1.31 -8.19 -7.61
N ILE A 13 -0.41 -9.11 -7.97
CA ILE A 13 0.94 -9.18 -7.36
C ILE A 13 1.79 -7.97 -7.76
N SER A 14 1.58 -7.42 -8.96
CA SER A 14 2.31 -6.25 -9.43
C SER A 14 2.08 -5.02 -8.56
N ASP A 15 0.90 -4.84 -7.97
CA ASP A 15 0.62 -3.73 -7.05
C ASP A 15 1.61 -3.76 -5.87
N ALA A 16 1.75 -4.92 -5.22
CA ALA A 16 2.68 -5.10 -4.10
C ALA A 16 4.14 -4.95 -4.54
N ASN A 17 4.50 -5.44 -5.73
CA ASN A 17 5.83 -5.29 -6.27
C ASN A 17 6.21 -3.82 -6.52
N ASN A 18 5.29 -3.03 -7.07
CA ASN A 18 5.50 -1.60 -7.30
C ASN A 18 5.77 -0.86 -5.99
N ILE A 19 4.99 -1.16 -4.96
CA ILE A 19 5.18 -0.59 -3.62
C ILE A 19 6.49 -1.04 -2.99
N GLN A 20 6.87 -2.32 -3.12
CA GLN A 20 8.17 -2.81 -2.65
C GLN A 20 9.34 -2.06 -3.29
N HIS A 21 9.25 -1.76 -4.59
CA HIS A 21 10.32 -1.04 -5.29
C HIS A 21 10.57 0.36 -4.73
N LEU A 22 9.58 1.03 -4.14
CA LEU A 22 9.76 2.32 -3.48
C LEU A 22 10.74 2.26 -2.30
N PHE A 23 10.88 1.09 -1.67
CA PHE A 23 11.78 0.87 -0.53
C PHE A 23 13.12 0.24 -0.91
N SER A 24 13.35 -0.01 -2.20
CA SER A 24 14.57 -0.63 -2.70
C SER A 24 15.80 0.31 -2.80
N PRO A 25 15.66 1.64 -3.03
CA PRO A 25 16.83 2.51 -3.12
C PRO A 25 17.61 2.59 -1.80
N GLU A 26 18.91 2.28 -1.84
CA GLU A 26 19.78 2.34 -0.66
C GLU A 26 20.14 3.78 -0.24
N HIS A 27 20.12 4.71 -1.20
CA HIS A 27 20.67 6.06 -1.03
C HIS A 27 19.59 7.14 -0.86
N GLN A 28 18.30 6.77 -0.91
CA GLN A 28 17.20 7.70 -0.73
C GLN A 28 16.40 7.31 0.51
N PRO A 29 16.04 8.27 1.38
CA PRO A 29 15.18 7.96 2.51
C PRO A 29 13.82 7.52 1.96
N ALA A 30 13.41 6.28 2.24
CA ALA A 30 12.09 5.75 1.88
C ALA A 30 11.12 5.71 3.07
N LEU A 31 11.59 6.10 4.26
CA LEU A 31 10.77 6.03 5.48
C LEU A 31 9.56 6.96 5.43
N TRP A 32 9.69 8.11 4.77
CA TRP A 32 8.63 9.12 4.67
C TRP A 32 7.42 8.64 3.88
N CYS A 33 7.59 7.76 2.89
CA CYS A 33 6.48 7.26 2.07
C CYS A 33 5.87 5.96 2.59
N ALA A 34 6.40 5.37 3.68
CA ALA A 34 5.96 4.07 4.13
C ALA A 34 4.46 3.99 4.47
N ILE A 35 3.92 4.99 5.17
CA ILE A 35 2.49 5.05 5.49
C ILE A 35 1.68 5.22 4.19
N LEU A 36 2.08 6.17 3.34
CA LEU A 36 1.43 6.48 2.06
C LEU A 36 1.30 5.23 1.18
N SER A 37 2.41 4.51 1.01
CA SER A 37 2.48 3.35 0.14
C SER A 37 1.64 2.17 0.66
N PHE A 38 1.47 2.04 1.97
CA PHE A 38 0.58 1.03 2.54
C PHE A 38 -0.90 1.38 2.33
N GLU A 39 -1.27 2.66 2.48
CA GLU A 39 -2.64 3.13 2.22
C GLU A 39 -3.00 3.02 0.74
N GLU A 40 -2.07 3.36 -0.16
CA GLU A 40 -2.24 3.21 -1.60
C GLU A 40 -2.47 1.74 -1.98
N LEU A 41 -1.67 0.82 -1.43
CA LEU A 41 -1.83 -0.60 -1.66
C LEU A 41 -3.16 -1.12 -1.10
N GLN A 42 -3.54 -0.69 0.10
CA GLN A 42 -4.79 -1.06 0.72
C GLN A 42 -5.98 -0.61 -0.14
N THR A 43 -6.01 0.66 -0.54
CA THR A 43 -7.07 1.24 -1.37
C THR A 43 -7.18 0.50 -2.70
N THR A 44 -6.05 0.25 -3.37
CA THR A 44 -6.01 -0.50 -4.64
C THR A 44 -6.60 -1.90 -4.49
N TRP A 45 -6.33 -2.57 -3.37
CA TRP A 45 -6.83 -3.93 -3.13
C TRP A 45 -8.28 -3.96 -2.65
N GLU A 46 -8.76 -2.92 -1.97
CA GLU A 46 -10.18 -2.73 -1.66
C GLU A 46 -10.99 -2.55 -2.97
N GLU A 47 -10.52 -1.70 -3.88
CA GLU A 47 -11.13 -1.52 -5.20
C GLU A 47 -11.16 -2.81 -6.02
N LYS A 48 -10.07 -3.60 -5.97
CA LYS A 48 -10.01 -4.91 -6.64
C LYS A 48 -10.91 -5.94 -5.98
N HIS A 49 -11.01 -5.95 -4.66
CA HIS A 49 -11.90 -6.84 -3.91
C HIS A 49 -13.36 -6.63 -4.31
N ASP A 50 -13.78 -5.38 -4.49
CA ASP A 50 -15.17 -5.01 -4.80
C ASP A 50 -15.49 -5.09 -6.30
N SER A 51 -14.47 -5.23 -7.16
CA SER A 51 -14.64 -5.34 -8.59
C SER A 51 -15.14 -6.74 -9.00
N PRO A 52 -16.21 -6.83 -9.82
CA PRO A 52 -16.70 -8.11 -10.34
C PRO A 52 -15.63 -8.92 -11.10
N LYS A 53 -14.66 -8.21 -11.70
CA LYS A 53 -13.54 -8.81 -12.44
C LYS A 53 -12.73 -9.77 -11.59
N TYR A 54 -12.54 -9.47 -10.31
CA TYR A 54 -11.68 -10.23 -9.41
C TYR A 54 -12.47 -11.11 -8.42
N SER A 55 -13.74 -11.40 -8.72
CA SER A 55 -14.64 -12.19 -7.86
C SER A 55 -14.09 -13.57 -7.45
N ILE A 56 -13.27 -14.20 -8.29
CA ILE A 56 -12.64 -15.49 -7.96
C ILE A 56 -11.45 -15.36 -6.98
N TYR A 57 -10.91 -14.15 -6.79
CA TYR A 57 -9.78 -13.85 -5.91
C TYR A 57 -10.19 -13.18 -4.61
N THR A 58 -11.49 -12.91 -4.41
CA THR A 58 -12.00 -12.13 -3.27
C THR A 58 -11.47 -12.63 -1.92
N GLU A 59 -11.46 -13.94 -1.68
CA GLU A 59 -10.89 -14.50 -0.44
C GLU A 59 -9.37 -14.27 -0.31
N ALA A 60 -8.63 -14.41 -1.41
CA ALA A 60 -7.18 -14.18 -1.42
C ALA A 60 -6.87 -12.70 -1.16
N ILE A 61 -7.60 -11.78 -1.81
CA ILE A 61 -7.48 -10.34 -1.61
C ILE A 61 -7.86 -9.95 -0.18
N ALA A 62 -8.94 -10.50 0.38
CA ALA A 62 -9.32 -10.28 1.77
C ALA A 62 -8.23 -10.76 2.76
N GLY A 63 -7.60 -11.91 2.47
CA GLY A 63 -6.44 -12.39 3.22
C GLY A 63 -5.24 -11.43 3.14
N ALA A 64 -5.03 -10.83 1.97
CA ALA A 64 -3.96 -9.88 1.70
C ALA A 64 -4.21 -8.53 2.40
N LEU A 65 -5.44 -8.00 2.35
CA LEU A 65 -5.89 -6.81 3.09
C LEU A 65 -5.72 -6.98 4.61
N ARG A 66 -6.11 -8.13 5.17
CA ARG A 66 -5.86 -8.44 6.58
C ARG A 66 -4.38 -8.43 6.92
N LYS A 67 -3.51 -8.84 5.99
CA LYS A 67 -2.06 -8.80 6.19
C LYS A 67 -1.55 -7.36 6.16
N ILE A 68 -2.01 -6.53 5.23
CA ILE A 68 -1.69 -5.10 5.19
C ILE A 68 -2.09 -4.44 6.51
N GLY A 69 -3.34 -4.61 6.95
CA GLY A 69 -3.83 -4.04 8.22
C GLY A 69 -2.99 -4.44 9.42
N LYS A 70 -2.57 -5.72 9.51
CA LYS A 70 -1.66 -6.20 10.57
C LYS A 70 -0.34 -5.41 10.62
N TYR A 71 0.22 -5.03 9.47
CA TYR A 71 1.47 -4.26 9.42
C TYR A 71 1.25 -2.76 9.50
N TYR A 72 0.15 -2.25 8.95
CA TYR A 72 -0.24 -0.85 9.08
C TYR A 72 -0.42 -0.46 10.55
N ASN A 73 -1.12 -1.28 11.35
CA ASN A 73 -1.29 -1.07 12.79
C ASN A 73 0.04 -1.06 13.59
N LYS A 74 1.16 -1.49 12.99
CA LYS A 74 2.48 -1.37 13.64
C LYS A 74 3.06 0.04 13.52
N PHE A 75 2.54 0.89 12.63
CA PHE A 75 2.94 2.29 12.51
C PHE A 75 2.43 3.13 13.67
N ASP A 76 1.27 2.82 14.25
CA ASP A 76 0.66 3.54 15.38
C ASP A 76 1.63 3.74 16.56
N ASN A 77 2.45 2.73 16.84
CA ASN A 77 3.42 2.74 17.94
C ASN A 77 4.80 3.26 17.54
N LYS A 78 4.95 3.82 16.33
CA LYS A 78 6.23 4.22 15.76
C LYS A 78 6.15 5.65 15.19
N PRO A 79 6.28 6.69 16.04
CA PRO A 79 6.14 8.09 15.62
C PRO A 79 7.17 8.51 14.56
N VAL A 80 8.28 7.76 14.42
CA VAL A 80 9.33 8.03 13.42
C VAL A 80 8.80 8.08 11.99
N TYR A 81 7.79 7.30 11.64
CA TYR A 81 7.21 7.31 10.28
C TYR A 81 6.43 8.59 10.01
N VAL A 82 5.64 9.05 10.99
CA VAL A 82 4.93 10.33 10.94
C VAL A 82 5.93 11.48 10.92
N LEU A 83 6.97 11.44 11.75
CA LEU A 83 8.03 12.45 11.75
C LEU A 83 8.77 12.50 10.41
N ALA A 84 9.09 11.36 9.81
CA ALA A 84 9.75 11.31 8.50
C ALA A 84 8.87 11.94 7.41
N LEU A 85 7.56 11.68 7.45
CA LEU A 85 6.58 12.28 6.54
C LEU A 85 6.48 13.81 6.72
N VAL A 86 6.41 14.29 7.98
CA VAL A 86 6.38 15.72 8.33
C VAL A 86 7.68 16.42 7.91
N LEU A 87 8.83 15.77 8.07
CA LEU A 87 10.13 16.37 7.78
C LEU A 87 10.44 16.37 6.28
N HIS A 88 9.70 15.61 5.46
CA HIS A 88 9.95 15.59 4.03
C HIS A 88 9.64 16.97 3.42
N PRO A 89 10.63 17.65 2.81
CA PRO A 89 10.51 19.06 2.41
C PRO A 89 9.39 19.31 1.40
N TYR A 90 8.99 18.28 0.64
CA TYR A 90 7.91 18.36 -0.36
C TYR A 90 6.50 18.06 0.21
N TYR A 91 6.37 17.19 1.22
CA TYR A 91 5.06 16.69 1.71
C TYR A 91 4.67 17.24 3.09
N LYS A 92 5.56 18.07 3.68
CA LYS A 92 5.58 18.62 5.04
C LYS A 92 4.25 18.68 5.81
N LEU A 93 3.24 19.32 5.23
CA LEU A 93 1.92 19.50 5.88
C LEU A 93 0.74 19.21 4.95
N THR A 94 0.97 19.06 3.65
CA THR A 94 -0.10 18.94 2.65
C THR A 94 -0.83 17.61 2.80
N TYR A 95 -0.10 16.52 3.00
CA TYR A 95 -0.70 15.21 3.19
C TYR A 95 -1.44 15.11 4.54
N ILE A 96 -0.87 15.60 5.64
CA ILE A 96 -1.52 15.53 6.96
C ILE A 96 -2.85 16.28 6.95
N LYS A 97 -2.91 17.46 6.34
CA LYS A 97 -4.18 18.20 6.17
C LYS A 97 -5.19 17.45 5.32
N MET A 98 -4.74 16.75 4.28
CA MET A 98 -5.61 15.98 3.39
C MET A 98 -6.14 14.70 4.04
N ALA A 99 -5.29 13.99 4.78
CA ALA A 99 -5.61 12.70 5.36
C ALA A 99 -6.29 12.80 6.73
N TRP A 100 -5.89 13.75 7.59
CA TRP A 100 -6.22 13.75 9.02
C TRP A 100 -6.87 15.04 9.57
N GLY A 101 -6.99 16.10 8.75
CA GLY A 101 -7.63 17.37 9.13
C GLY A 101 -6.69 18.37 9.81
#